data_AF-A0A935BKN6-F1
#
_entry.id   AF-A0A935BKN6-F1
#
_cell.length_a   1.000
_cell.length_b   1.000
_cell.length_c   1.000
_cell.angle_alpha   90.00
_cell.angle_beta   90.00
_cell.angle_gamma   90.00
#
_symmetry.space_group_name_H-M   'P 1'
#
loop_
_entity.id
_entity.type
_entity.pdbx_description
1 polymer ?
#
loop_
_entity_poly.entity_id
_entity_poly.type
_entity_poly.pdbx_seq_one_letter_code
_entity_poly.pdbx_strand_id
1 'polypeptide(L)' 'MSTELEIQQTQARIAEVFARREQLKHALDNGTLPARLGFSQLETVDRELSELDSRFKALWDAAHSRTPAAGNARPA' A
#
# COMPACT_ATOMS: atom_id res chain seq x y z
N MET A 1 -15.35 1.32 -13.07
CA MET A 1 -14.96 0.72 -11.77
C MET A 1 -15.36 1.69 -10.69
N SER A 2 -16.01 1.24 -9.62
CA SER A 2 -16.38 2.10 -8.49
C SER A 2 -15.18 2.28 -7.56
N THR A 3 -14.99 3.47 -6.99
CA THR A 3 -13.89 3.78 -6.05
C THR A 3 -13.81 2.77 -4.90
N GLU A 4 -14.97 2.32 -4.39
CA GLU A 4 -15.07 1.34 -3.31
C GLU A 4 -14.57 -0.07 -3.72
N LEU A 5 -14.72 -0.44 -4.99
CA LEU A 5 -14.18 -1.68 -5.52
C LEU A 5 -12.66 -1.60 -5.68
N GLU A 6 -12.14 -0.44 -6.12
CA GLU A 6 -10.68 -0.21 -6.19
C GLU A 6 -10.03 -0.19 -4.81
N ILE A 7 -10.70 0.37 -3.80
CA ILE A 7 -10.25 0.33 -2.39
C ILE A 7 -10.14 -1.11 -1.91
N GLN A 8 -11.17 -1.95 -2.12
CA GLN A 8 -11.16 -3.36 -1.72
C GLN A 8 -10.07 -4.16 -2.45
N GLN A 9 -9.90 -3.95 -3.75
CA GLN A 9 -8.83 -4.59 -4.53
C GLN A 9 -7.44 -4.17 -4.04
N THR A 10 -7.26 -2.89 -3.71
CA THR A 10 -5.98 -2.39 -3.18
C THR A 10 -5.69 -2.97 -1.80
N GLN A 11 -6.70 -3.09 -0.91
CA GLN A 11 -6.53 -3.76 0.38
C GLN A 11 -6.15 -5.23 0.24
N ALA A 12 -6.84 -5.97 -0.63
CA ALA A 12 -6.50 -7.37 -0.88
C ALA A 12 -5.06 -7.52 -1.39
N ARG A 13 -4.64 -6.61 -2.27
CA ARG A 13 -3.26 -6.60 -2.78
C ARG A 13 -2.23 -6.27 -1.71
N ILE A 14 -2.52 -5.31 -0.82
CA ILE A 14 -1.65 -4.99 0.33
C ILE A 14 -1.47 -6.22 1.21
N ALA A 15 -2.54 -6.95 1.52
CA ALA A 15 -2.47 -8.16 2.34
C ALA A 15 -1.62 -9.27 1.68
N GLU A 16 -1.78 -9.48 0.37
CA GLU A 16 -0.99 -10.45 -0.40
C GLU A 16 0.51 -10.10 -0.38
N VAL A 17 0.85 -8.84 -0.65
CA VAL A 17 2.23 -8.37 -0.69
C VAL A 17 2.86 -8.41 0.72
N PHE A 18 2.09 -8.12 1.77
CA PHE A 18 2.54 -8.26 3.15
C PHE A 18 2.85 -9.72 3.50
N ALA A 19 1.97 -10.67 3.16
CA ALA A 19 2.21 -12.09 3.37
C ALA A 19 3.48 -12.57 2.63
N ARG A 20 3.70 -12.09 1.40
CA ARG A 20 4.94 -12.37 0.65
C ARG A 20 6.18 -11.83 1.35
N ARG A 21 6.11 -10.63 1.93
CA ARG A 21 7.19 -10.05 2.74
C ARG A 21 7.54 -10.96 3.90
N GLU A 22 6.54 -11.42 4.64
CA GLU A 22 6.77 -12.31 5.79
C GLU A 22 7.40 -13.64 5.36
N GLN A 23 6.93 -14.23 4.27
CA GLN A 23 7.53 -15.44 3.70
C GLN A 23 9.01 -15.24 3.33
N LEU A 24 9.36 -14.09 2.73
CA LEU A 24 10.75 -13.76 2.41
C LEU A 24 11.61 -13.59 3.68
N LYS A 25 11.07 -12.97 4.73
CA LYS A 25 11.76 -12.85 6.03
C LYS A 25 12.00 -14.22 6.65
N HIS A 26 11.01 -15.11 6.63
CA HIS A 26 11.17 -16.48 7.10
C HIS A 26 12.16 -17.28 6.25
N ALA A 27 12.17 -17.11 4.93
CA ALA A 27 13.12 -17.81 4.05
C ALA A 27 14.57 -17.33 4.26
N LEU A 28 14.77 -16.06 4.61
CA LEU A 28 16.07 -15.51 5.01
C LEU A 28 16.51 -16.05 6.37
N ASP A 29 15.62 -16.06 7.36
CA ASP A 29 15.90 -16.56 8.71
C ASP A 29 16.29 -18.05 8.71
N ASN A 30 15.55 -18.87 7.95
CA ASN A 30 15.82 -20.29 7.78
C ASN A 30 17.03 -20.59 6.88
N GLY A 31 17.64 -19.58 6.25
CA GLY A 31 18.77 -19.75 5.31
C GLY A 31 18.39 -20.40 3.98
N THR A 32 17.11 -20.63 3.70
CA THR A 32 16.61 -21.19 2.44
C THR A 32 16.84 -20.24 1.26
N LEU A 33 16.89 -18.93 1.53
CA LEU A 33 17.14 -17.88 0.54
C LEU A 33 18.49 -17.19 0.79
N PRO A 34 19.34 -17.02 -0.24
CA PRO A 34 20.60 -16.29 -0.08
C PRO A 34 20.34 -14.85 0.36
N ALA A 35 21.07 -14.37 1.37
CA ALA A 35 20.89 -13.06 1.99
C ALA A 35 20.77 -11.91 0.97
N ARG A 36 21.69 -11.83 0.01
CA ARG A 36 21.69 -10.78 -1.02
C ARG A 36 20.42 -10.78 -1.88
N LEU A 37 19.94 -11.97 -2.25
CA LEU A 37 18.72 -12.12 -3.04
C LEU A 37 17.47 -11.85 -2.21
N GLY A 38 17.46 -12.27 -0.94
CA GLY A 38 16.33 -12.03 -0.06
C GLY A 38 16.19 -10.56 0.33
N PHE A 39 17.28 -9.85 0.64
CA PHE A 39 17.20 -8.42 0.92
C PHE A 39 16.74 -7.62 -0.30
N SER A 40 17.23 -7.93 -1.51
CA SER A 40 16.77 -7.27 -2.74
C SER A 40 15.28 -7.54 -3.04
N GLN A 41 14.80 -8.76 -2.78
CA GLN A 41 13.38 -9.07 -2.91
C GLN A 41 12.53 -8.38 -1.84
N LEU A 42 13.02 -8.27 -0.60
CA LEU A 42 12.36 -7.51 0.46
C LEU A 42 12.24 -6.03 0.11
N GLU A 43 13.31 -5.39 -0.38
CA GLU A 43 13.25 -4.00 -0.84
C GLU A 43 12.22 -3.79 -1.94
N THR A 44 12.12 -4.73 -2.88
CA THR A 44 11.11 -4.68 -3.95
C THR A 44 9.69 -4.74 -3.38
N VAL A 45 9.45 -5.66 -2.44
CA VAL A 45 8.15 -5.85 -1.78
C VAL A 45 7.79 -4.67 -0.88
N ASP A 46 8.76 -4.11 -0.14
CA ASP A 46 8.57 -2.92 0.69
C ASP A 46 8.24 -1.67 -0.16
N ARG A 47 8.84 -1.56 -1.35
CA ARG A 47 8.47 -0.51 -2.33
C ARG A 47 7.05 -0.72 -2.86
N GLU A 48 6.69 -1.94 -3.26
CA GLU A 48 5.34 -2.26 -3.72
C GLU A 48 4.29 -1.94 -2.64
N LEU A 49 4.55 -2.28 -1.38
CA LEU A 49 3.68 -1.90 -0.25
C LEU A 49 3.52 -0.39 -0.12
N SER A 50 4.62 0.36 -0.25
CA SER A 50 4.59 1.83 -0.14
C SER A 50 3.76 2.47 -1.26
N GLU A 51 3.87 1.95 -2.49
CA GLU A 51 3.07 2.41 -3.63
C GLU A 51 1.58 2.07 -3.47
N LEU A 52 1.27 0.86 -2.99
CA LEU A 52 -0.10 0.43 -2.71
C LEU A 52 -0.74 1.22 -1.57
N ASP A 53 -0.01 1.51 -0.49
CA ASP A 53 -0.50 2.32 0.62
C ASP A 53 -0.78 3.77 0.19
N SER A 54 0.10 4.34 -0.65
CA SER A 54 -0.10 5.67 -1.24
C SER A 54 -1.36 5.70 -2.12
N ARG A 55 -1.57 4.67 -2.95
CA ARG A 55 -2.76 4.53 -3.78
C ARG A 55 -4.03 4.35 -2.93
N PHE A 56 -3.96 3.52 -1.88
CA PHE A 56 -5.06 3.33 -0.95
C PHE A 56 -5.47 4.65 -0.30
N LYS A 57 -4.51 5.42 0.21
CA LYS A 57 -4.75 6.75 0.78
C LYS A 57 -5.38 7.70 -0.22
N ALA A 58 -4.89 7.73 -1.46
CA ALA A 58 -5.46 8.58 -2.51
C ALA A 58 -6.91 8.20 -2.86
N LEU A 59 -7.22 6.90 -2.95
CA LEU A 59 -8.58 6.41 -3.19
C LEU A 59 -9.50 6.68 -2.00
N TRP A 60 -8.99 6.49 -0.78
CA TRP A 60 -9.71 6.77 0.45
C TRP A 60 -10.05 8.26 0.56
N ASP A 61 -9.07 9.13 0.31
CA ASP A 61 -9.26 10.58 0.25
C ASP A 61 -10.29 10.93 -0.83
N ALA A 62 -10.14 10.45 -2.07
CA ALA A 62 -11.13 10.73 -3.12
C ALA A 62 -12.56 10.27 -2.78
N ALA A 63 -12.72 9.17 -2.03
CA ALA A 63 -14.01 8.67 -1.58
C ALA A 63 -14.63 9.53 -0.44
N HIS A 64 -13.81 10.06 0.48
CA HIS A 64 -14.26 10.75 1.70
C HIS A 64 -14.09 12.29 1.66
N SER A 65 -13.29 12.80 0.74
CA SER A 65 -13.06 14.23 0.44
C SER A 65 -14.18 14.83 -0.41
N ARG A 66 -15.33 14.16 -0.54
CA ARG A 66 -16.60 14.81 -0.89
C ARG A 66 -17.18 15.64 0.27
N THR A 67 -16.33 16.08 1.18
CA THR A 67 -16.61 17.19 2.09
C THR A 67 -16.22 18.47 1.33
N PRO A 68 -17.16 19.34 0.94
CA PRO A 68 -16.77 20.66 0.47
C PRO A 68 -15.96 21.29 1.60
N ALA A 69 -14.72 21.65 1.32
CA ALA A 69 -14.00 22.59 2.14
C ALA A 69 -14.78 23.91 2.11
N ALA A 70 -15.79 24.03 2.97
CA ALA A 70 -16.37 25.29 3.39
C ALA A 70 -15.33 25.98 4.28
N GLY A 71 -14.24 26.41 3.65
CA GLY A 71 -13.33 27.42 4.17
C GLY A 71 -13.81 28.77 3.66
N ASN A 72 -14.86 29.28 4.28
CA ASN A 72 -15.32 30.65 4.08
C ASN A 72 -14.25 31.61 4.63
N ALA A 73 -13.55 32.35 3.76
CA ALA A 73 -12.88 33.60 4.13
C ALA A 73 -13.26 34.67 3.09
N ARG A 74 -13.81 35.76 3.61
CA ARG A 74 -14.66 36.80 2.97
C ARG A 74 -13.96 37.64 1.89
N PRO A 75 -14.74 38.32 1.02
CA PRO A 75 -14.23 39.33 0.10
C PRO A 75 -13.81 40.60 0.85
N ALA A 76 -12.73 41.23 0.38
CA ALA A 76 -12.36 42.61 0.67
C ALA A 76 -12.07 43.32 -0.66
#